data_AF-A0A7S4MS45-F1
#
_entry.id   AF-A0A7S4MS45-F1
#
_cell.length_a   1.000
_cell.length_b   1.000
_cell.length_c   1.000
_cell.angle_alpha   90.00
_cell.angle_beta   90.00
_cell.angle_gamma   90.00
#
_symmetry.space_group_name_H-M   'P 1'
#
loop_
_entity.id
_entity.type
_entity.pdbx_description
1 polymer ?
#
loop_
_entity_poly.entity_id
_entity_poly.type
_entity_poly.pdbx_seq_one_letter_code
_entity_poly.pdbx_strand_id
1 'polypeptide(L)'
;GEIVKIKSTSSNSVYQVKRTGDDYYCTCMAWKNQTAAPAFRSCKHLREHLGEEFEKARVSVGGCSLELLRPTKKQKISVLLAKAWTPETDPKGWYMSEKLDGVRAYWTGKELLSRLGNPFPIPKWLRKLLPKDKELDGELWTSRGKFQSIVSIVKTFNHKQWNTITYQVFDVPNAKGEFTDRYKELVQLCDGIDSPHVKYLEHVKCKGREHLDEFMEEVTSIEGEGVM
;
A
#
# COMPACT_ATOMS: atom_id res chain seq x y z
N GLY A 1 12.45 19.53 -20.41
CA GLY A 1 11.89 20.36 -19.32
C GLY A 1 12.34 21.77 -19.54
N GLU A 2 11.42 22.73 -19.54
CA GLU A 2 11.72 24.15 -19.71
C GLU A 2 12.54 24.68 -18.54
N ILE A 3 13.51 25.55 -18.84
CA ILE A 3 14.36 26.23 -17.86
C ILE A 3 14.15 27.73 -18.02
N VAL A 4 13.68 28.37 -16.96
CA VAL A 4 13.43 29.81 -16.90
C VAL A 4 14.42 30.45 -15.94
N LYS A 5 15.03 31.57 -16.35
CA LYS A 5 15.94 32.36 -15.50
C LYS A 5 15.15 33.48 -14.82
N ILE A 6 15.21 33.54 -13.50
CA ILE A 6 14.50 34.53 -12.67
C ILE A 6 15.53 35.37 -11.94
N LYS A 7 15.43 36.69 -12.04
CA LYS A 7 16.23 37.62 -11.25
C LYS A 7 15.63 37.76 -9.85
N SER A 8 16.47 37.75 -8.83
CA SER A 8 16.08 38.03 -7.46
C SER A 8 15.57 39.46 -7.31
N THR A 9 14.46 39.64 -6.62
CA THR A 9 13.93 40.98 -6.29
C THR A 9 14.75 41.67 -5.19
N SER A 10 15.55 40.91 -4.42
CA SER A 10 16.33 41.42 -3.28
C SER A 10 17.85 41.42 -3.51
N SER A 11 18.33 40.97 -4.67
CA SER A 11 19.76 40.94 -4.99
C SER A 11 20.00 40.90 -6.51
N ASN A 12 21.23 41.16 -6.96
CA ASN A 12 21.61 41.00 -8.38
C ASN A 12 21.79 39.53 -8.82
N SER A 13 21.41 38.56 -7.97
CA SER A 13 21.57 37.14 -8.27
C SER A 13 20.49 36.63 -9.23
N VAL A 14 20.89 35.78 -10.18
CA VAL A 14 19.98 35.12 -11.12
C VAL A 14 19.84 33.65 -10.74
N TYR A 15 18.61 33.19 -10.55
CA TYR A 15 18.29 31.81 -10.23
C TYR A 15 17.62 31.13 -11.43
N GLN A 16 17.73 29.80 -11.50
CA GLN A 16 17.14 28.99 -12.55
C GLN A 16 16.00 28.18 -11.96
N VAL A 17 14.85 28.23 -12.60
CA VAL A 17 13.71 27.36 -12.34
C VAL A 17 13.59 26.37 -13.47
N LYS A 18 13.57 25.07 -13.14
CA LYS A 18 13.43 23.98 -14.09
C LYS A 18 12.15 23.21 -13.79
N ARG A 19 11.35 22.96 -14.81
CA ARG A 19 10.20 22.05 -14.73
C ARG A 19 10.58 20.66 -15.24
N THR A 20 10.31 19.63 -14.43
CA THR A 20 10.48 18.22 -14.79
C THR A 20 9.20 17.46 -14.45
N GLY A 21 8.40 17.12 -15.47
CA GLY A 21 7.06 16.58 -15.25
C GLY A 21 6.16 17.60 -14.52
N ASP A 22 5.63 17.20 -13.37
CA ASP A 22 4.79 18.03 -12.49
C ASP A 22 5.60 18.74 -11.38
N ASP A 23 6.90 18.49 -11.29
CA ASP A 23 7.77 19.05 -10.25
C ASP A 23 8.56 20.28 -10.73
N TYR A 24 8.74 21.22 -9.81
CA TYR A 24 9.48 22.47 -10.02
C TYR A 24 10.72 22.54 -9.14
N TYR A 25 11.85 22.85 -9.75
CA TYR A 25 13.16 22.93 -9.10
C TYR A 25 13.70 24.35 -9.20
N CYS A 26 14.16 24.92 -8.10
CA CYS A 26 14.82 26.22 -8.09
C CYS A 26 16.26 26.10 -7.59
N THR A 27 17.19 26.83 -8.22
CA THR A 27 18.60 26.82 -7.80
C THR A 27 18.90 27.69 -6.57
N CYS A 28 17.92 28.43 -6.03
CA CYS A 28 18.13 29.30 -4.89
C CYS A 28 18.34 28.51 -3.58
N MET A 29 19.07 29.11 -2.63
CA MET A 29 19.41 28.43 -1.38
C MET A 29 18.19 28.15 -0.50
N ALA A 30 17.21 29.06 -0.51
CA ALA A 30 15.95 28.89 0.21
C ALA A 30 15.18 27.64 -0.25
N TRP A 31 15.27 27.26 -1.54
CA TRP A 31 14.66 26.04 -2.07
C TRP A 31 15.54 24.80 -1.80
N LYS A 32 16.86 24.92 -2.02
CA LYS A 32 17.81 23.81 -1.84
C LYS A 32 17.87 23.30 -0.39
N ASN A 33 17.81 24.22 0.58
CA ASN A 33 17.96 23.91 2.01
C ASN A 33 16.67 23.40 2.67
N GLN A 34 15.57 23.22 1.92
CA GLN A 34 14.35 22.66 2.48
C GLN A 34 14.44 21.16 2.67
N THR A 35 13.92 20.69 3.81
CA THR A 35 13.86 19.27 4.16
C THR A 35 12.67 18.54 3.54
N ALA A 36 11.69 19.27 2.99
CA ALA A 36 10.54 18.69 2.29
C ALA A 36 10.96 17.99 0.98
N ALA A 37 10.13 17.07 0.47
CA ALA A 37 10.36 16.47 -0.85
C ALA A 37 10.23 17.52 -1.97
N PRO A 38 10.93 17.39 -3.12
CA PRO A 38 10.92 18.40 -4.19
C PRO A 38 9.52 18.90 -4.59
N ALA A 39 8.54 17.99 -4.65
CA ALA A 39 7.14 18.28 -4.95
C ALA A 39 6.47 19.31 -4.00
N PHE A 40 6.99 19.47 -2.78
CA PHE A 40 6.42 20.34 -1.74
C PHE A 40 7.34 21.50 -1.36
N ARG A 41 8.49 21.63 -2.02
CA ARG A 41 9.39 22.76 -1.78
C ARG A 41 8.88 24.00 -2.48
N SER A 42 8.96 25.15 -1.81
CA SER A 42 8.58 26.45 -2.38
C SER A 42 9.64 27.49 -2.11
N CYS A 43 9.75 28.52 -2.94
CA CYS A 43 10.57 29.68 -2.62
C CYS A 43 9.92 30.95 -3.16
N LYS A 44 10.46 32.12 -2.80
CA LYS A 44 9.98 33.40 -3.33
C LYS A 44 9.96 33.40 -4.87
N HIS A 45 11.00 32.86 -5.52
CA HIS A 45 11.08 32.82 -6.98
C HIS A 45 10.03 31.91 -7.62
N LEU A 46 9.65 30.79 -6.98
CA LEU A 46 8.58 29.93 -7.48
C LEU A 46 7.21 30.59 -7.31
N ARG A 47 6.97 31.27 -6.19
CA ARG A 47 5.75 32.07 -5.97
C ARG A 47 5.62 33.19 -7.00
N GLU A 48 6.71 33.90 -7.29
CA GLU A 48 6.73 34.98 -8.28
C GLU A 48 6.53 34.46 -9.71
N HIS A 49 7.07 33.28 -10.04
CA HIS A 49 6.98 32.71 -11.39
C HIS A 49 5.65 32.02 -11.69
N LEU A 50 5.13 31.26 -10.72
CA LEU A 50 3.93 30.44 -10.90
C LEU A 50 2.66 31.14 -10.40
N GLY A 51 2.80 32.21 -9.61
CA GLY A 51 1.72 32.89 -8.93
C GLY A 51 1.51 32.35 -7.51
N GLU A 52 1.20 33.25 -6.58
CA GLU A 52 1.10 32.93 -5.15
C GLU A 52 -0.03 31.92 -4.86
N GLU A 53 -1.20 32.09 -5.47
CA GLU A 53 -2.34 31.18 -5.29
C GLU A 53 -2.08 29.78 -5.85
N PHE A 54 -1.45 29.70 -7.03
CA PHE A 54 -1.08 28.42 -7.64
C PHE A 54 -0.02 27.69 -6.81
N GLU A 55 1.00 28.43 -6.36
CA GLU A 55 2.08 27.86 -5.56
C GLU A 55 1.57 27.41 -4.19
N LYS A 56 0.68 28.20 -3.57
CA LYS A 56 -0.01 27.84 -2.32
C LYS A 56 -0.85 26.59 -2.51
N ALA A 57 -1.63 26.49 -3.59
CA ALA A 57 -2.37 25.28 -3.92
C ALA A 57 -1.41 24.09 -4.06
N ARG A 58 -0.37 24.20 -4.87
CA ARG A 58 0.63 23.16 -5.14
C ARG A 58 1.29 22.61 -3.86
N VAL A 59 1.68 23.50 -2.93
CA VAL A 59 2.26 23.05 -1.65
C VAL A 59 1.21 22.62 -0.62
N SER A 60 0.00 23.18 -0.65
CA SER A 60 -1.08 22.87 0.30
C SER A 60 -1.71 21.51 0.11
N VAL A 61 -1.68 20.93 -1.11
CA VAL A 61 -2.06 19.51 -1.31
C VAL A 61 -1.09 18.56 -0.57
N GLY A 62 0.08 19.05 -0.14
CA GLY A 62 1.01 18.35 0.76
C GLY A 62 0.90 18.73 2.24
N GLY A 63 0.02 19.67 2.61
CA GLY A 63 -0.06 20.32 3.92
C GLY A 63 -0.99 19.64 4.93
N CYS A 64 -1.16 18.33 4.87
CA CYS A 64 -1.91 17.58 5.88
C CYS A 64 -0.92 16.67 6.64
N SER A 65 -0.34 17.21 7.72
CA SER A 65 0.61 16.59 8.66
C SER A 65 1.67 15.66 8.02
N LEU A 66 2.83 16.24 7.75
CA LEU A 66 4.07 15.55 7.34
C LEU A 66 4.59 14.54 8.39
N GLU A 67 4.01 14.49 9.59
CA GLU A 67 4.33 13.45 10.58
C GLU A 67 3.63 12.12 10.31
N LEU A 68 2.55 12.11 9.52
CA LEU A 68 1.75 10.90 9.30
C LEU A 68 2.19 10.06 8.09
N LEU A 69 3.03 10.55 7.18
CA LEU A 69 3.18 9.90 5.85
C LEU A 69 4.61 9.72 5.33
N ARG A 70 5.63 9.92 6.17
CA ARG A 70 6.96 9.41 5.80
C ARG A 70 6.92 7.88 5.92
N PRO A 71 7.39 7.12 4.90
CA PRO A 71 7.68 5.71 5.11
C PRO A 71 8.59 5.62 6.34
N THR A 72 8.11 4.97 7.41
CA THR A 72 8.92 4.76 8.60
C THR A 72 10.18 3.96 8.24
N LYS A 73 11.21 4.00 9.10
CA LYS A 73 12.37 3.13 8.89
C LYS A 73 11.89 1.68 8.74
N LYS A 74 12.48 0.95 7.80
CA LYS A 74 12.22 -0.47 7.54
C LYS A 74 12.13 -1.24 8.85
N GLN A 75 11.00 -1.91 9.09
CA GLN A 75 10.76 -2.65 10.33
C GLN A 75 11.02 -4.14 10.10
N LYS A 76 11.58 -4.82 11.09
CA LYS A 76 11.76 -6.27 11.00
C LYS A 76 10.44 -6.94 11.39
N ILE A 77 9.69 -7.40 10.40
CA ILE A 77 8.50 -8.22 10.62
C ILE A 77 8.83 -9.70 10.42
N SER A 78 8.22 -10.56 11.23
CA SER A 78 8.27 -12.01 11.07
C SER A 78 6.90 -12.46 10.57
N VAL A 79 6.85 -12.94 9.34
CA VAL A 79 5.60 -13.35 8.70
C VAL A 79 5.60 -14.86 8.47
N LEU A 80 4.44 -15.50 8.56
CA LEU A 80 4.30 -16.94 8.33
C LEU A 80 4.64 -17.26 6.86
N LEU A 81 5.50 -18.26 6.65
CA LEU A 81 5.89 -18.72 5.32
C LEU A 81 5.24 -20.07 5.02
N ALA A 82 4.62 -20.17 3.86
CA ALA A 82 4.07 -21.43 3.36
C ALA A 82 5.19 -22.42 3.02
N LYS A 83 4.87 -23.71 3.16
CA LYS A 83 5.67 -24.82 2.64
C LYS A 83 4.89 -25.44 1.49
N ALA A 84 5.60 -25.92 0.48
CA ALA A 84 4.96 -26.69 -0.59
C ALA A 84 4.32 -27.94 0.02
N TRP A 85 3.05 -28.17 -0.31
CA TRP A 85 2.34 -29.39 0.08
C TRP A 85 2.85 -30.57 -0.77
N THR A 86 2.85 -31.78 -0.18
CA THR A 86 3.24 -33.01 -0.87
C THR A 86 2.12 -34.06 -0.78
N PRO A 87 1.95 -34.91 -1.80
CA PRO A 87 0.87 -35.91 -1.87
C PRO A 87 0.77 -36.88 -0.70
N GLU A 88 1.84 -37.05 0.07
CA GLU A 88 1.89 -37.97 1.21
C GLU A 88 1.18 -37.41 2.45
N THR A 89 0.87 -36.11 2.49
CA THR A 89 0.20 -35.46 3.63
C THR A 89 -1.30 -35.32 3.37
N ASP A 90 -2.13 -35.98 4.18
CA ASP A 90 -3.59 -35.84 4.10
C ASP A 90 -4.03 -34.40 4.45
N PRO A 91 -4.65 -33.65 3.52
CA PRO A 91 -5.09 -32.27 3.78
C PRO A 91 -6.42 -32.20 4.54
N LYS A 92 -7.04 -33.33 4.88
CA LYS A 92 -8.35 -33.35 5.56
C LYS A 92 -8.33 -32.55 6.86
N GLY A 93 -9.28 -31.62 6.95
CA GLY A 93 -9.44 -30.74 8.10
C GLY A 93 -8.62 -29.46 8.06
N TRP A 94 -7.71 -29.31 7.09
CA TRP A 94 -7.03 -28.03 6.83
C TRP A 94 -8.01 -27.01 6.27
N TYR A 95 -7.65 -25.74 6.38
CA TYR A 95 -8.37 -24.65 5.71
C TYR A 95 -7.62 -24.32 4.44
N MET A 96 -8.35 -24.24 3.33
CA MET A 96 -7.83 -23.93 2.02
C MET A 96 -8.47 -22.66 1.46
N SER A 97 -7.73 -21.90 0.65
CA SER A 97 -8.19 -20.67 0.01
C SER A 97 -7.53 -20.46 -1.35
N GLU A 98 -8.12 -19.62 -2.20
CA GLU A 98 -7.45 -19.18 -3.43
C GLU A 98 -6.14 -18.46 -3.08
N LYS A 99 -5.04 -18.89 -3.71
CA LYS A 99 -3.79 -18.17 -3.70
C LYS A 99 -3.92 -16.96 -4.62
N LEU A 100 -3.95 -15.77 -4.03
CA LEU A 100 -4.04 -14.52 -4.78
C LEU A 100 -2.66 -14.07 -5.27
N ASP A 101 -2.56 -13.78 -6.58
CA ASP A 101 -1.38 -13.17 -7.20
C ASP A 101 -1.38 -11.64 -7.00
N GLY A 102 -1.10 -11.22 -5.76
CA GLY A 102 -1.10 -9.82 -5.34
C GLY A 102 0.22 -9.37 -4.74
N VAL A 103 0.15 -8.36 -3.86
CA VAL A 103 1.32 -7.92 -3.07
C VAL A 103 1.05 -8.09 -1.59
N ARG A 104 1.76 -9.03 -0.95
CA ARG A 104 1.67 -9.26 0.50
C ARG A 104 1.92 -7.99 1.30
N ALA A 105 1.02 -7.80 2.27
CA ALA A 105 0.88 -6.61 3.07
C ALA A 105 0.59 -6.97 4.52
N TYR A 106 1.43 -6.45 5.42
CA TYR A 106 1.31 -6.63 6.85
C TYR A 106 0.90 -5.32 7.52
N TRP A 107 -0.28 -5.27 8.09
CA TRP A 107 -0.74 -4.13 8.88
C TRP A 107 -0.32 -4.28 10.34
N THR A 108 0.37 -3.27 10.87
CA THR A 108 0.93 -3.26 12.24
C THR A 108 0.03 -2.61 13.29
N GLY A 109 -1.22 -2.26 12.94
CA GLY A 109 -2.05 -1.34 13.75
C GLY A 109 -1.79 0.14 13.44
N LYS A 110 -0.75 0.46 12.66
CA LYS A 110 -0.37 1.84 12.34
C LYS A 110 -0.05 2.06 10.86
N GLU A 111 0.67 1.13 10.25
CA GLU A 111 1.09 1.22 8.87
C GLU A 111 1.10 -0.16 8.21
N LEU A 112 1.12 -0.13 6.88
CA LEU A 112 1.08 -1.32 6.05
C LEU A 112 2.49 -1.54 5.50
N LEU A 113 3.06 -2.71 5.75
CA LEU A 113 4.44 -3.07 5.44
C LEU A 113 4.48 -4.20 4.41
N SER A 114 5.46 -4.19 3.53
CA SER A 114 5.74 -5.33 2.66
C SER A 114 6.36 -6.47 3.45
N ARG A 115 6.44 -7.67 2.84
CA ARG A 115 7.16 -8.83 3.42
C ARG A 115 8.56 -8.51 3.95
N LEU A 116 9.28 -7.58 3.31
CA LEU A 116 10.62 -7.18 3.74
C LEU A 116 10.61 -6.05 4.77
N GLY A 117 9.44 -5.59 5.21
CA GLY A 117 9.31 -4.50 6.18
C GLY A 117 9.36 -3.10 5.57
N ASN A 118 9.22 -2.97 4.25
CA ASN A 118 9.16 -1.66 3.61
C ASN A 118 7.74 -1.10 3.71
N PRO A 119 7.53 0.10 4.26
CA PRO A 119 6.19 0.68 4.37
C PRO A 119 5.61 1.06 3.01
N PHE A 120 4.32 0.82 2.84
CA PHE A 120 3.55 1.26 1.69
C PHE A 120 2.97 2.67 1.90
N PRO A 121 2.99 3.52 0.86
CA PRO A 121 2.35 4.83 0.88
C PRO A 121 0.83 4.73 0.74
N ILE A 122 0.15 4.11 1.71
CA ILE A 122 -1.31 3.92 1.67
C ILE A 122 -2.06 5.26 1.83
N PRO A 123 -3.22 5.42 1.18
CA PRO A 123 -4.07 6.59 1.37
C PRO A 123 -4.57 6.73 2.81
N LYS A 124 -4.82 7.97 3.22
CA LYS A 124 -5.35 8.28 4.57
C LYS A 124 -6.71 7.64 4.83
N TRP A 125 -7.56 7.54 3.81
CA TRP A 125 -8.88 6.92 3.94
C TRP A 125 -8.74 5.44 4.28
N LEU A 126 -7.83 4.70 3.62
CA LEU A 126 -7.62 3.27 3.89
C LEU A 126 -7.06 3.06 5.30
N ARG A 127 -6.08 3.87 5.69
CA ARG A 127 -5.51 3.81 7.04
C ARG A 127 -6.55 4.02 8.14
N LYS A 128 -7.55 4.87 7.91
CA LYS A 128 -8.60 5.15 8.90
C LYS A 128 -9.59 3.99 9.07
N LEU A 129 -9.71 3.12 8.06
CA LEU A 129 -10.58 1.94 8.12
C LEU A 129 -9.97 0.80 8.94
N LEU A 130 -8.64 0.73 9.00
CA LEU A 130 -7.94 -0.40 9.62
C LEU A 130 -7.88 -0.26 11.16
N PRO A 131 -8.04 -1.37 11.90
CA PRO A 131 -8.01 -1.41 13.36
C PRO A 131 -6.63 -1.01 13.89
N LYS A 132 -6.56 -0.35 15.05
CA LYS A 132 -5.26 0.07 15.62
C LYS A 132 -4.68 -0.91 16.64
N ASP A 133 -5.53 -1.78 17.17
CA ASP A 133 -5.26 -2.78 18.20
C ASP A 133 -4.99 -4.17 17.61
N LYS A 134 -5.12 -4.33 16.29
CA LYS A 134 -4.93 -5.60 15.58
C LYS A 134 -3.85 -5.51 14.53
N GLU A 135 -3.10 -6.60 14.41
CA GLU A 135 -2.19 -6.83 13.30
C GLU A 135 -2.89 -7.72 12.28
N LEU A 136 -2.75 -7.39 11.00
CA LEU A 136 -3.41 -8.12 9.91
C LEU A 136 -2.36 -8.56 8.89
N ASP A 137 -2.46 -9.79 8.42
CA ASP A 137 -1.65 -10.30 7.31
C ASP A 137 -2.58 -10.61 6.13
N GLY A 138 -2.22 -10.11 4.96
CA GLY A 138 -3.11 -10.12 3.81
C GLY A 138 -2.40 -9.80 2.51
N GLU A 139 -3.18 -9.79 1.44
CA GLU A 139 -2.71 -9.50 0.09
C GLU A 139 -3.39 -8.24 -0.45
N LEU A 140 -2.61 -7.30 -0.99
CA LEU A 140 -3.17 -6.21 -1.81
C LEU A 140 -3.48 -6.76 -3.19
N TRP A 141 -4.75 -6.70 -3.59
CA TRP A 141 -5.25 -7.40 -4.78
C TRP A 141 -6.31 -6.58 -5.52
N THR A 142 -6.40 -6.76 -6.85
CA THR A 142 -7.42 -6.12 -7.70
C THR A 142 -8.25 -7.16 -8.46
N SER A 143 -7.58 -7.92 -9.32
CA SER A 143 -8.14 -8.94 -10.20
C SER A 143 -7.00 -9.83 -10.71
N ARG A 144 -7.35 -10.98 -11.28
CA ARG A 144 -6.38 -11.96 -11.78
C ARG A 144 -5.57 -11.41 -12.95
N GLY A 145 -4.31 -11.83 -13.05
CA GLY A 145 -3.38 -11.38 -14.10
C GLY A 145 -2.97 -9.91 -14.02
N LYS A 146 -3.25 -9.19 -12.92
CA LYS A 146 -2.94 -7.75 -12.76
C LYS A 146 -1.80 -7.45 -11.78
N PHE A 147 -0.94 -8.42 -11.45
CA PHE A 147 0.18 -8.25 -10.52
C PHE A 147 1.05 -7.01 -10.83
N GLN A 148 1.46 -6.82 -12.09
CA GLN A 148 2.28 -5.66 -12.48
C GLN A 148 1.59 -4.32 -12.22
N SER A 149 0.27 -4.25 -12.40
CA SER A 149 -0.52 -3.06 -12.12
C SER A 149 -0.58 -2.78 -10.62
N ILE A 150 -0.79 -3.81 -9.79
CA ILE A 150 -0.78 -3.69 -8.32
C ILE A 150 0.56 -3.14 -7.85
N VAL A 151 1.67 -3.73 -8.31
CA VAL A 151 3.03 -3.30 -7.94
C VAL A 151 3.26 -1.82 -8.27
N SER A 152 2.78 -1.35 -9.42
CA SER A 152 2.87 0.06 -9.83
C SER A 152 2.09 0.98 -8.89
N ILE A 153 0.85 0.61 -8.55
CA ILE A 153 -0.03 1.38 -7.67
C ILE A 153 0.56 1.48 -6.27
N VAL A 154 0.94 0.34 -5.68
CA VAL A 154 1.32 0.26 -4.26
C VAL A 154 2.69 0.88 -3.98
N LYS A 155 3.57 1.00 -4.99
CA LYS A 155 4.86 1.68 -4.85
C LYS A 155 4.77 3.19 -5.04
N THR A 156 3.68 3.70 -5.61
CA THR A 156 3.55 5.11 -5.97
C THR A 156 2.77 5.89 -4.91
N PHE A 157 3.39 6.95 -4.40
CA PHE A 157 2.74 7.84 -3.43
C PHE A 157 1.53 8.56 -4.04
N ASN A 158 0.40 8.59 -3.33
CA ASN A 158 -0.85 9.21 -3.79
C ASN A 158 -1.34 8.73 -5.17
N HIS A 159 -1.09 7.46 -5.52
CA HIS A 159 -1.57 6.91 -6.78
C HIS A 159 -3.11 6.98 -6.88
N LYS A 160 -3.65 7.47 -8.00
CA LYS A 160 -5.10 7.69 -8.14
C LYS A 160 -5.91 6.39 -8.13
N GLN A 161 -5.31 5.28 -8.53
CA GLN A 161 -5.97 3.96 -8.63
C GLN A 161 -5.94 3.15 -7.32
N TRP A 162 -5.59 3.74 -6.17
CA TRP A 162 -5.73 3.02 -4.88
C TRP A 162 -7.16 2.57 -4.59
N ASN A 163 -8.16 3.25 -5.18
CA ASN A 163 -9.58 2.86 -5.12
C ASN A 163 -9.91 1.60 -5.93
N THR A 164 -8.97 1.00 -6.66
CA THR A 164 -9.20 -0.32 -7.30
C THR A 164 -8.64 -1.45 -6.46
N ILE A 165 -7.82 -1.15 -5.45
CA ILE A 165 -7.15 -2.13 -4.59
C ILE A 165 -8.10 -2.55 -3.48
N THR A 166 -8.11 -3.84 -3.22
CA THR A 166 -8.68 -4.47 -2.03
C THR A 166 -7.55 -5.05 -1.20
N TYR A 167 -7.68 -4.99 0.12
CA TYR A 167 -6.82 -5.68 1.06
C TYR A 167 -7.53 -6.95 1.52
N GLN A 168 -7.08 -8.09 0.99
CA GLN A 168 -7.64 -9.42 1.22
C GLN A 168 -6.87 -10.06 2.38
N VAL A 169 -7.39 -9.89 3.58
CA VAL A 169 -6.76 -10.33 4.83
C VAL A 169 -7.02 -11.81 5.04
N PHE A 170 -5.99 -12.59 5.39
CA PHE A 170 -6.11 -14.05 5.61
C PHE A 170 -5.70 -14.49 7.03
N ASP A 171 -5.06 -13.63 7.82
CA ASP A 171 -4.75 -13.94 9.22
C ASP A 171 -4.71 -12.68 10.11
N VAL A 172 -4.84 -12.88 11.42
CA VAL A 172 -4.72 -11.87 12.47
C VAL A 172 -3.61 -12.32 13.43
N PRO A 173 -2.33 -12.04 13.13
CA PRO A 173 -1.20 -12.68 13.82
C PRO A 173 -1.13 -12.44 15.32
N ASN A 174 -1.69 -11.32 15.80
CA ASN A 174 -1.71 -10.97 17.22
C ASN A 174 -2.98 -11.46 17.97
N ALA A 175 -3.90 -12.14 17.28
CA ALA A 175 -5.04 -12.81 17.90
C ALA A 175 -4.60 -14.10 18.62
N LYS A 176 -5.32 -14.46 19.68
CA LYS A 176 -5.03 -15.66 20.49
C LYS A 176 -5.76 -16.88 19.92
N GLY A 177 -5.20 -18.06 20.15
CA GLY A 177 -5.82 -19.34 19.81
C GLY A 177 -5.33 -19.91 18.47
N GLU A 178 -6.02 -20.98 18.05
CA GLU A 178 -5.71 -21.69 16.82
C GLU A 178 -6.15 -20.87 15.61
N PHE A 179 -5.74 -21.28 14.40
CA PHE A 179 -6.12 -20.57 13.16
C PHE A 179 -7.64 -20.34 13.04
N THR A 180 -8.46 -21.30 13.49
CA THR A 180 -9.92 -21.17 13.48
C THR A 180 -10.44 -20.06 14.38
N ASP A 181 -9.78 -19.78 15.50
CA ASP A 181 -10.18 -18.70 16.41
C ASP A 181 -9.79 -17.35 15.80
N ARG A 182 -8.57 -17.28 15.25
CA ARG A 182 -8.09 -16.09 14.52
C ARG A 182 -8.94 -15.78 13.29
N TYR A 183 -9.39 -16.81 12.57
CA TYR A 183 -10.24 -16.63 11.40
C TYR A 183 -11.65 -16.13 11.76
N LYS A 184 -12.26 -16.63 12.84
CA LYS A 184 -13.54 -16.10 13.33
C LYS A 184 -13.41 -14.62 13.71
N GLU A 185 -12.33 -14.27 14.40
CA GLU A 185 -12.04 -12.88 14.76
C GLU A 185 -11.85 -12.01 13.52
N LEU A 186 -11.13 -12.53 12.50
CA LEU A 186 -10.94 -11.86 11.23
C LEU A 186 -12.26 -11.53 10.53
N VAL A 187 -13.15 -12.52 10.41
CA VAL A 187 -14.45 -12.34 9.77
C VAL A 187 -15.26 -11.27 10.49
N GLN A 188 -15.35 -11.35 11.83
CA GLN A 188 -16.05 -10.34 12.64
C GLN A 188 -15.45 -8.93 12.48
N LEU A 189 -14.13 -8.83 12.40
CA LEU A 189 -13.43 -7.57 12.23
C LEU A 189 -13.71 -6.95 10.87
N CYS A 190 -13.63 -7.73 9.80
CA CYS A 190 -13.88 -7.27 8.44
C CYS A 190 -15.35 -6.95 8.20
N ASP A 191 -16.29 -7.74 8.74
CA ASP A 191 -17.74 -7.46 8.67
C ASP A 191 -18.12 -6.16 9.39
N GLY A 192 -17.36 -5.78 10.44
CA GLY A 192 -17.51 -4.51 11.14
C GLY A 192 -16.96 -3.30 10.37
N ILE A 193 -16.23 -3.50 9.27
CA ILE A 193 -15.66 -2.43 8.44
C ILE A 193 -16.59 -2.17 7.26
N ASP A 194 -17.28 -1.03 7.28
CA ASP A 194 -18.13 -0.57 6.17
C ASP A 194 -17.27 -0.02 5.01
N SER A 195 -16.59 -0.93 4.29
CA SER A 195 -15.79 -0.57 3.11
C SER A 195 -15.53 -1.76 2.18
N PRO A 196 -15.65 -1.58 0.86
CA PRO A 196 -15.32 -2.63 -0.10
C PRO A 196 -13.80 -2.89 -0.23
N HIS A 197 -12.96 -2.05 0.39
CA HIS A 197 -11.50 -2.10 0.26
C HIS A 197 -10.80 -3.01 1.26
N VAL A 198 -11.49 -3.48 2.30
CA VAL A 198 -10.94 -4.39 3.30
C VAL A 198 -11.87 -5.59 3.36
N LYS A 199 -11.33 -6.77 3.04
CA LYS A 199 -12.09 -8.02 2.97
C LYS A 199 -11.30 -9.12 3.64
N TYR A 200 -12.00 -10.08 4.23
CA TYR A 200 -11.37 -11.33 4.62
C TYR A 200 -11.30 -12.26 3.40
N LEU A 201 -10.23 -13.04 3.30
CA LEU A 201 -10.10 -14.10 2.32
C LEU A 201 -10.97 -15.28 2.77
N GLU A 202 -11.77 -15.80 1.85
CA GLU A 202 -12.63 -16.93 2.15
C GLU A 202 -11.80 -18.21 2.28
N HIS A 203 -11.98 -18.91 3.40
CA HIS A 203 -11.37 -20.20 3.66
C HIS A 203 -12.43 -21.29 3.74
N VAL A 204 -12.17 -22.39 3.03
CA VAL A 204 -13.01 -23.58 3.02
C VAL A 204 -12.30 -24.70 3.78
N LYS A 205 -13.02 -25.45 4.61
CA LYS A 205 -12.44 -26.61 5.27
C LYS A 205 -12.30 -27.77 4.29
N CYS A 206 -11.07 -28.22 4.07
CA CYS A 206 -10.74 -29.34 3.20
C CYS A 206 -11.33 -30.66 3.77
N LYS A 207 -11.96 -31.45 2.89
CA LYS A 207 -12.64 -32.70 3.26
C LYS A 207 -11.76 -33.94 3.00
N GLY A 208 -10.64 -33.73 2.31
CA GLY A 208 -9.72 -34.77 1.85
C GLY A 208 -9.15 -34.39 0.48
N ARG A 209 -8.34 -35.30 -0.08
CA ARG A 209 -7.61 -35.08 -1.33
C ARG A 209 -8.50 -34.73 -2.52
N GLU A 210 -9.60 -35.45 -2.72
CA GLU A 210 -10.54 -35.21 -3.83
C GLU A 210 -11.10 -33.79 -3.80
N HIS A 211 -11.53 -33.30 -2.63
CA HIS A 211 -12.04 -31.94 -2.47
C HIS A 211 -10.96 -30.86 -2.73
N LEU A 212 -9.69 -31.15 -2.41
CA LEU A 212 -8.59 -30.25 -2.73
C LEU A 212 -8.34 -30.19 -4.25
N ASP A 213 -8.41 -31.33 -4.93
CA ASP A 213 -8.22 -31.40 -6.38
C ASP A 213 -9.38 -30.71 -7.13
N GLU A 214 -10.63 -30.90 -6.70
CA GLU A 214 -11.80 -30.16 -7.20
C GLU A 214 -11.64 -28.65 -7.02
N PHE A 215 -11.28 -28.20 -5.81
CA PHE A 215 -11.08 -26.78 -5.52
C PHE A 215 -9.93 -26.18 -6.34
N MET A 216 -8.85 -26.93 -6.57
CA MET A 216 -7.75 -26.51 -7.44
C MET A 216 -8.21 -26.37 -8.90
N GLU A 217 -9.04 -27.28 -9.40
CA GLU A 217 -9.60 -27.19 -10.75
C GLU A 217 -10.53 -25.97 -10.89
N GLU A 218 -11.41 -25.73 -9.91
CA GLU A 218 -12.25 -24.54 -9.87
C GLU A 218 -11.43 -23.25 -9.92
N VAL A 219 -10.39 -23.13 -9.07
CA VAL A 219 -9.52 -21.95 -9.03
C VAL A 219 -8.76 -21.76 -10.35
N THR A 220 -8.22 -22.84 -10.92
CA THR A 220 -7.46 -22.74 -12.18
C THR A 220 -8.35 -22.46 -13.39
N SER A 221 -9.61 -22.94 -13.40
CA SER A 221 -10.59 -22.66 -14.46
C SER A 221 -10.92 -21.17 -14.63
N ILE A 222 -10.75 -20.40 -13.55
CA ILE A 222 -10.98 -18.95 -13.52
C ILE A 222 -9.67 -18.15 -13.52
N GLU A 223 -8.56 -18.75 -13.98
CA GLU A 223 -7.20 -18.19 -14.05
C GLU A 223 -6.58 -17.81 -12.69
N GLY A 224 -7.03 -18.46 -11.60
CA GLY A 224 -6.43 -18.31 -10.28
C GLY A 224 -5.05 -18.96 -10.20
N GLU A 225 -4.21 -18.48 -9.27
CA GLU A 225 -2.80 -18.87 -9.21
C GLU A 225 -2.59 -20.27 -8.59
N GLY A 226 -3.48 -20.67 -7.70
CA GLY A 226 -3.42 -21.96 -7.00
C GLY A 226 -4.15 -21.92 -5.66
N VAL A 227 -3.80 -22.83 -4.76
CA VAL A 227 -4.44 -22.98 -3.45
C VAL A 227 -3.41 -22.82 -2.33
N MET A 228 -3.80 -22.11 -1.29
CA MET A 228 -3.07 -21.97 -0.02
C MET A 228 -3.73 -22.78 1.07
#